data_AF-A0A4Q5VGI6-F1
#
_entry.id   AF-A0A4Q5VGI6-F1
#
_cell.length_a   1.000
_cell.length_b   1.000
_cell.length_c   1.000
_cell.angle_alpha   90.00
_cell.angle_beta   90.00
_cell.angle_gamma   90.00
#
_symmetry.space_group_name_H-M   'P 1'
#
loop_
_entity.id
_entity.type
_entity.pdbx_description
1 polymer ?
#
loop_
_entity_poly.entity_id
_entity_poly.type
_entity_poly.pdbx_seq_one_letter_code
_entity_poly.pdbx_strand_id
1 'polypeptide(L)'
;MFYWPKRIRTQTGFLRPKGPDFSSAEKKIVDLSGTQIIFRVPQNNTQSSSCTVDPHNEYDLSQLQTDIVGIGGDKWRSQELIRRSWDFYGPWFTGHLGSVDMYAGIFVPKQPTSELNFFNPRVLEAGITNYLTLKFGNDFSLSGDQQSWLVPQNWRQQPNMPCLAARFDAVVNKNVYDDGMVSFLIFPLSRKHLLITYCVMSRINVFTNKIPKPTIDEWIDQMPFIELSNRVLDGLEVTLSSQAQSEQEEGLRDLENKFLVKQFPPLKWMSPTK
;
A
#
# COMPACT_ATOMS: atom_id res chain seq x y z
N MET A 1 -53.71 -3.93 -10.16
CA MET A 1 -52.67 -3.83 -9.13
C MET A 1 -51.53 -4.76 -9.55
N PHE A 2 -50.47 -4.23 -10.15
CA PHE A 2 -49.35 -5.05 -10.67
C PHE A 2 -48.39 -5.34 -9.52
N TYR A 3 -48.41 -6.58 -9.02
CA TYR A 3 -47.41 -7.08 -8.08
C TYR A 3 -46.18 -7.48 -8.92
N TRP A 4 -45.15 -6.64 -8.93
CA TRP A 4 -43.86 -7.01 -9.49
C TRP A 4 -43.06 -7.69 -8.37
N PRO A 5 -42.92 -9.03 -8.36
CA PRO A 5 -42.05 -9.66 -7.39
C PRO A 5 -40.62 -9.29 -7.77
N LYS A 6 -40.11 -8.20 -7.21
CA LYS A 6 -38.69 -7.83 -7.30
C LYS A 6 -37.91 -8.89 -6.53
N ARG A 7 -37.63 -10.03 -7.16
CA ARG A 7 -36.58 -10.94 -6.69
C ARG A 7 -35.27 -10.19 -6.87
N ILE A 8 -34.69 -9.74 -5.76
CA ILE A 8 -33.33 -9.23 -5.72
C ILE A 8 -32.46 -10.32 -6.35
N ARG A 9 -31.73 -9.99 -7.42
CA ARG A 9 -30.86 -10.95 -8.08
C ARG A 9 -29.76 -11.33 -7.11
N THR A 10 -29.79 -12.56 -6.63
CA THR A 10 -28.71 -13.13 -5.84
C THR A 10 -27.58 -13.50 -6.78
N GLN A 11 -26.34 -13.15 -6.43
CA GLN A 11 -25.19 -13.62 -7.19
C GLN A 11 -25.17 -15.15 -7.17
N THR A 12 -25.11 -15.77 -8.34
CA THR A 12 -25.16 -17.24 -8.49
C THR A 12 -23.81 -17.84 -8.88
N GLY A 13 -22.81 -17.03 -9.20
CA GLY A 13 -21.48 -17.51 -9.61
C GLY A 13 -20.46 -16.38 -9.68
N PHE A 14 -19.30 -16.70 -10.26
CA PHE A 14 -18.17 -15.80 -10.45
C PHE A 14 -18.58 -14.48 -11.10
N LEU A 15 -18.00 -13.39 -10.62
CA LEU A 15 -18.31 -12.03 -11.06
C LEU A 15 -17.03 -11.20 -11.11
N ARG A 16 -16.86 -10.42 -12.18
CA ARG A 16 -15.78 -9.45 -12.32
C ARG A 16 -16.27 -8.04 -11.94
N PRO A 17 -15.84 -7.47 -10.80
CA PRO A 17 -16.31 -6.16 -10.36
C PRO A 17 -15.85 -5.03 -11.28
N LYS A 18 -16.62 -3.94 -11.28
CA LYS A 18 -16.29 -2.70 -11.97
C LYS A 18 -15.92 -1.64 -10.94
N GLY A 19 -14.69 -1.13 -11.04
CA GLY A 19 -14.17 -0.04 -10.23
C GLY A 19 -14.17 1.31 -10.96
N PRO A 20 -13.47 2.32 -10.42
CA PRO A 20 -13.30 3.61 -11.07
C PRO A 20 -12.53 3.48 -12.37
N ASP A 21 -12.80 4.39 -13.31
CA ASP A 21 -12.01 4.49 -14.53
C ASP A 21 -10.69 5.25 -14.26
N PHE A 22 -9.57 4.59 -14.51
CA PHE A 22 -8.25 5.21 -14.38
C PHE A 22 -7.93 6.17 -15.55
N SER A 23 -8.65 6.09 -16.66
CA SER A 23 -8.46 7.01 -17.79
C SER A 23 -8.76 8.46 -17.39
N SER A 24 -9.71 8.65 -16.46
CA SER A 24 -10.07 9.94 -15.86
C SER A 24 -9.25 10.28 -14.61
N ALA A 25 -8.13 9.62 -14.36
CA ALA A 25 -7.29 9.91 -13.21
C ALA A 25 -6.67 11.31 -13.29
N GLU A 26 -6.80 12.07 -12.21
CA GLU A 26 -6.24 13.41 -12.07
C GLU A 26 -4.79 13.34 -11.56
N LYS A 27 -3.99 14.33 -11.95
CA LYS A 27 -2.66 14.54 -11.37
C LYS A 27 -2.79 15.40 -10.12
N LYS A 28 -2.37 14.89 -8.97
CA LYS A 28 -2.16 15.67 -7.74
C LYS A 28 -0.67 15.87 -7.55
N ILE A 29 -0.22 17.11 -7.54
CA ILE A 29 1.20 17.48 -7.46
C ILE A 29 1.49 17.95 -6.05
N VAL A 30 2.60 17.46 -5.49
CA VAL A 30 3.07 17.80 -4.15
C VAL A 30 4.56 18.14 -4.23
N ASP A 31 4.94 19.26 -3.63
CA ASP A 31 6.33 19.61 -3.41
C ASP A 31 6.75 19.25 -1.98
N LEU A 32 7.83 18.48 -1.85
CA LEU A 32 8.41 18.07 -0.58
C LEU A 32 9.84 18.63 -0.49
N SER A 33 9.99 19.86 0.00
CA SER A 33 11.26 20.58 0.07
C SER A 33 12.03 20.55 -1.27
N GLY A 34 11.34 20.88 -2.36
CA GLY A 34 11.83 20.91 -3.73
C GLY A 34 11.84 19.56 -4.46
N THR A 35 11.50 18.46 -3.80
CA THR A 35 11.26 17.17 -4.46
C THR A 35 9.80 17.11 -4.88
N GLN A 36 9.54 17.06 -6.18
CA GLN A 36 8.18 17.02 -6.71
C GLN A 36 7.70 15.57 -6.85
N ILE A 37 6.50 15.30 -6.35
CA ILE A 37 5.80 14.03 -6.53
C ILE A 37 4.47 14.30 -7.22
N ILE A 38 4.17 13.54 -8.26
CA ILE A 38 2.90 13.59 -8.97
C ILE A 38 2.19 12.26 -8.77
N PHE A 39 1.05 12.32 -8.08
CA PHE A 39 0.13 11.19 -7.92
C PHE A 39 -0.90 11.21 -9.05
N ARG A 40 -0.95 10.16 -9.87
CA ARG A 40 -2.05 9.96 -10.83
C ARG A 40 -3.12 9.05 -10.23
N VAL A 41 -4.20 9.66 -9.75
CA VAL A 41 -5.24 8.95 -8.99
C VAL A 41 -6.64 9.27 -9.51
N PRO A 42 -7.53 8.27 -9.64
CA PRO A 42 -8.95 8.53 -9.93
C PRO A 42 -9.60 9.37 -8.83
N GLN A 43 -10.69 10.05 -9.19
CA GLN A 43 -11.52 10.72 -8.19
C GLN A 43 -12.01 9.72 -7.15
N ASN A 44 -12.06 10.16 -5.89
CA ASN A 44 -12.56 9.35 -4.80
C ASN A 44 -14.05 9.07 -5.02
N ASN A 45 -14.50 7.82 -4.86
CA ASN A 45 -15.88 7.46 -5.13
C ASN A 45 -16.53 6.58 -4.05
N THR A 46 -16.02 6.60 -2.81
CA THR A 46 -16.60 5.81 -1.73
C THR A 46 -17.83 6.46 -1.11
N GLN A 47 -18.83 5.64 -0.79
CA GLN A 47 -19.88 6.00 0.17
C GLN A 47 -19.44 5.71 1.63
N SER A 48 -18.30 5.04 1.81
CA SER A 48 -17.74 4.67 3.10
C SER A 48 -17.18 5.87 3.87
N SER A 49 -17.11 5.74 5.21
CA SER A 49 -16.58 6.73 6.15
C SER A 49 -15.04 6.85 6.14
N SER A 50 -14.34 6.20 5.21
CA SER A 50 -12.89 6.34 5.07
C SER A 50 -12.52 7.80 4.77
N CYS A 51 -11.86 8.47 5.71
CA CYS A 51 -11.44 9.86 5.56
C CYS A 51 -10.56 10.03 4.32
N THR A 52 -11.04 10.82 3.36
CA THR A 52 -10.24 11.27 2.24
C THR A 52 -9.32 12.39 2.70
N VAL A 53 -8.04 12.29 2.34
CA VAL A 53 -7.06 13.34 2.63
C VAL A 53 -6.51 13.84 1.31
N ASP A 54 -6.78 15.10 0.99
CA ASP A 54 -6.15 15.79 -0.13
C ASP A 54 -4.76 16.30 0.29
N PRO A 55 -3.75 16.15 -0.56
CA PRO A 55 -2.43 16.66 -0.24
C PRO A 55 -2.42 18.19 -0.28
N HIS A 56 -1.61 18.78 0.61
CA HIS A 56 -1.20 20.17 0.45
C HIS A 56 -0.22 20.31 -0.71
N ASN A 57 -0.10 21.52 -1.26
CA ASN A 57 0.79 21.76 -2.40
C ASN A 57 2.27 21.64 -2.00
N GLU A 58 2.62 22.00 -0.76
CA GLU A 58 3.99 22.07 -0.28
C GLU A 58 4.09 21.55 1.16
N TYR A 59 5.14 20.79 1.42
CA TYR A 59 5.51 20.34 2.76
C TYR A 59 6.99 20.61 3.01
N ASP A 60 7.29 21.20 4.16
CA ASP A 60 8.66 21.33 4.66
C ASP A 60 9.03 20.08 5.45
N LEU A 61 9.95 19.28 4.91
CA LEU A 61 10.47 18.06 5.54
C LEU A 61 11.12 18.33 6.91
N SER A 62 11.59 19.55 7.17
CA SER A 62 12.18 19.92 8.47
C SER A 62 11.13 20.22 9.55
N GLN A 63 9.92 20.61 9.14
CA GLN A 63 8.84 21.05 10.03
C GLN A 63 7.67 20.07 10.09
N LEU A 64 7.82 18.85 9.57
CA LEU A 64 6.75 17.85 9.58
C LEU A 64 6.22 17.66 11.02
N GLN A 65 4.97 18.09 11.23
CA GLN A 65 4.20 17.76 12.43
C GLN A 65 3.86 16.27 12.32
N THR A 66 4.72 15.46 12.89
CA THR A 66 4.63 14.02 12.73
C THR A 66 3.81 13.43 13.86
N ASP A 67 2.71 12.78 13.49
CA ASP A 67 1.96 11.97 14.42
C ASP A 67 2.73 10.68 14.73
N ILE A 68 2.59 10.20 15.97
CA ILE A 68 3.03 8.87 16.33
C ILE A 68 2.11 7.90 15.60
N VAL A 69 2.65 7.06 14.72
CA VAL A 69 1.87 6.04 14.02
C VAL A 69 1.32 5.08 15.07
N GLY A 70 -0.01 4.96 15.16
CA GLY A 70 -0.71 3.99 16.02
C GLY A 70 -0.47 2.51 15.66
N ILE A 71 0.44 2.23 14.73
CA ILE A 71 0.87 0.88 14.36
C ILE A 71 2.03 0.50 15.30
N GLY A 72 1.68 0.10 16.53
CA GLY A 72 2.50 -0.78 17.35
C GLY A 72 3.85 -0.27 17.87
N GLY A 73 4.17 1.03 17.82
CA GLY A 73 5.27 1.54 18.64
C GLY A 73 5.84 2.91 18.29
N ASP A 74 6.52 3.46 19.31
CA ASP A 74 7.32 4.68 19.38
C ASP A 74 8.47 4.82 18.36
N LYS A 75 8.57 3.99 17.31
CA LYS A 75 9.77 3.96 16.45
C LYS A 75 9.68 4.83 15.21
N TRP A 76 8.48 5.07 14.70
CA TRP A 76 8.26 5.85 13.49
C TRP A 76 7.28 6.98 13.70
N ARG A 77 7.55 8.05 12.98
CA ARG A 77 6.79 9.26 12.85
C ARG A 77 6.28 9.32 11.42
N SER A 78 5.01 9.68 11.24
CA SER A 78 4.45 9.83 9.89
C SER A 78 3.72 11.13 9.70
N GLN A 79 3.74 11.61 8.46
CA GLN A 79 2.81 12.61 7.96
C GLN A 79 2.04 11.99 6.79
N GLU A 80 0.72 11.90 6.91
CA GLU A 80 -0.14 11.51 5.79
C GLU A 80 -0.15 12.62 4.74
N LEU A 81 0.03 12.25 3.46
CA LEU A 81 -0.01 13.17 2.33
C LEU A 81 -1.33 13.05 1.59
N ILE A 82 -1.70 11.82 1.22
CA ILE A 82 -2.89 11.58 0.44
C ILE A 82 -3.52 10.25 0.85
N ARG A 83 -4.84 10.27 0.98
CA ARG A 83 -5.66 9.08 1.17
C ARG A 83 -6.84 9.09 0.22
N ARG A 84 -7.00 7.99 -0.50
CA ARG A 84 -8.10 7.75 -1.42
C ARG A 84 -8.67 6.38 -1.17
N SER A 85 -9.92 6.19 -1.51
CA SER A 85 -10.56 4.90 -1.50
C SER A 85 -11.48 4.79 -2.71
N TRP A 86 -11.62 3.57 -3.21
CA TRP A 86 -12.44 3.30 -4.37
C TRP A 86 -13.26 2.04 -4.21
N ASP A 87 -14.57 2.18 -4.36
CA ASP A 87 -15.52 1.09 -4.26
C ASP A 87 -15.65 0.38 -5.62
N PHE A 88 -15.76 -0.95 -5.57
CA PHE A 88 -16.00 -1.83 -6.70
C PHE A 88 -17.39 -2.42 -6.60
N TYR A 89 -18.14 -2.37 -7.71
CA TYR A 89 -19.52 -2.83 -7.76
C TYR A 89 -19.69 -3.91 -8.81
N GLY A 90 -20.61 -4.83 -8.55
CA GLY A 90 -21.03 -5.78 -9.58
C GLY A 90 -22.14 -5.25 -10.48
N PRO A 91 -22.69 -6.11 -11.36
CA PRO A 91 -23.83 -5.76 -12.20
C PRO A 91 -25.05 -5.32 -11.39
N TRP A 92 -26.06 -4.80 -12.08
CA TRP A 92 -27.30 -4.32 -11.48
C TRP A 92 -27.84 -5.27 -10.39
N PHE A 93 -28.08 -4.70 -9.21
CA PHE A 93 -28.61 -5.34 -8.00
C PHE A 93 -27.68 -6.29 -7.23
N THR A 94 -26.38 -6.39 -7.56
CA THR A 94 -25.42 -7.13 -6.71
C THR A 94 -24.78 -6.25 -5.63
N GLY A 95 -24.72 -4.94 -5.85
CA GLY A 95 -24.19 -3.97 -4.89
C GLY A 95 -22.65 -3.92 -4.83
N HIS A 96 -22.15 -3.43 -3.70
CA HIS A 96 -20.73 -3.28 -3.37
C HIS A 96 -20.06 -4.64 -3.20
N LEU A 97 -18.92 -4.86 -3.84
CA LEU A 97 -18.18 -6.13 -3.83
C LEU A 97 -16.79 -6.03 -3.19
N GLY A 98 -16.32 -4.84 -2.85
CA GLY A 98 -15.02 -4.62 -2.25
C GLY A 98 -14.49 -3.22 -2.53
N SER A 99 -13.34 -2.89 -1.94
CA SER A 99 -12.68 -1.59 -2.10
C SER A 99 -11.18 -1.73 -2.38
N VAL A 100 -10.61 -0.65 -2.90
CA VAL A 100 -9.16 -0.39 -2.83
C VAL A 100 -8.94 0.91 -2.05
N ASP A 101 -8.25 0.82 -0.92
CA ASP A 101 -7.84 1.96 -0.11
C ASP A 101 -6.37 2.29 -0.37
N MET A 102 -6.08 3.50 -0.85
CA MET A 102 -4.73 4.00 -1.07
C MET A 102 -4.32 4.98 0.02
N TYR A 103 -3.10 4.81 0.49
CA TYR A 103 -2.43 5.70 1.44
C TYR A 103 -1.03 6.03 0.92
N ALA A 104 -0.66 7.31 0.96
CA ALA A 104 0.73 7.72 0.85
C ALA A 104 1.10 8.64 2.02
N GLY A 105 2.24 8.38 2.63
CA GLY A 105 2.75 9.19 3.73
C GLY A 105 4.27 9.23 3.76
N ILE A 106 4.79 10.24 4.43
CA ILE A 106 6.20 10.40 4.75
C ILE A 106 6.46 9.71 6.07
N PHE A 107 7.48 8.86 6.13
CA PHE A 107 7.89 8.12 7.32
C PHE A 107 9.32 8.47 7.72
N VAL A 108 9.50 8.71 9.01
CA VAL A 108 10.78 9.08 9.62
C VAL A 108 11.00 8.26 10.88
N PRO A 109 12.19 7.69 11.13
CA PRO A 109 12.51 7.12 12.43
C PRO A 109 12.41 8.19 13.54
N LYS A 110 11.90 7.85 14.73
CA LYS A 110 11.76 8.80 15.84
C LYS A 110 13.13 9.38 16.29
N GLN A 111 14.18 8.59 16.17
CA GLN A 111 15.56 8.95 16.49
C GLN A 111 16.48 8.59 15.30
N PRO A 112 16.52 9.42 14.25
CA PRO A 112 17.42 9.18 13.13
C PRO A 112 18.86 9.46 13.56
N THR A 113 19.78 8.54 13.25
CA THR A 113 21.21 8.77 13.45
C THR A 113 21.77 9.65 12.34
N SER A 114 22.89 10.34 12.60
CA SER A 114 23.55 11.17 11.58
C SER A 114 24.10 10.36 10.40
N GLU A 115 24.37 9.08 10.62
CA GLU A 115 24.86 8.12 9.61
C GLU A 115 23.74 7.51 8.77
N LEU A 116 22.47 7.74 9.14
CA LEU A 116 21.33 7.20 8.41
C LEU A 116 21.24 7.84 7.02
N ASN A 117 21.31 7.00 5.99
CA ASN A 117 21.03 7.40 4.63
C ASN A 117 20.22 6.34 3.89
N PHE A 118 18.91 6.57 3.72
CA PHE A 118 18.02 5.66 3.00
C PHE A 118 18.28 5.56 1.49
N PHE A 119 19.15 6.40 0.91
CA PHE A 119 19.61 6.17 -0.45
C PHE A 119 20.63 5.03 -0.55
N ASN A 120 21.21 4.59 0.58
CA ASN A 120 21.98 3.36 0.62
C ASN A 120 21.04 2.13 0.51
N PRO A 121 21.25 1.21 -0.46
CA PRO A 121 20.37 0.06 -0.69
C PRO A 121 20.13 -0.80 0.56
N ARG A 122 21.18 -1.07 1.34
CA ARG A 122 21.10 -1.95 2.52
C ARG A 122 20.37 -1.26 3.68
N VAL A 123 20.57 0.05 3.82
CA VAL A 123 19.85 0.85 4.81
C VAL A 123 18.37 0.94 4.45
N LEU A 124 18.03 1.12 3.16
CA LEU A 124 16.65 1.10 2.67
C LEU A 124 15.96 -0.23 2.95
N GLU A 125 16.60 -1.35 2.62
CA GLU A 125 16.11 -2.70 2.87
C GLU A 125 15.88 -2.97 4.36
N ALA A 126 16.81 -2.55 5.22
CA ALA A 126 16.66 -2.63 6.67
C ALA A 126 15.51 -1.74 7.19
N GLY A 127 15.34 -0.55 6.61
CA GLY A 127 14.23 0.36 6.89
C GLY A 127 12.88 -0.27 6.55
N ILE A 128 12.76 -0.86 5.35
CA ILE A 128 11.56 -1.59 4.90
C ILE A 128 11.27 -2.77 5.83
N THR A 129 12.29 -3.55 6.20
CA THR A 129 12.13 -4.68 7.13
C THR A 129 11.59 -4.26 8.48
N ASN A 130 12.12 -3.15 9.04
CA ASN A 130 11.64 -2.60 10.30
C ASN A 130 10.20 -2.11 10.20
N TYR A 131 9.86 -1.41 9.12
CA TYR A 131 8.48 -0.96 8.87
C TYR A 131 7.51 -2.13 8.77
N LEU A 132 7.85 -3.17 8.00
CA LEU A 132 7.01 -4.36 7.84
C LEU A 132 6.86 -5.15 9.15
N THR A 133 7.92 -5.26 9.93
CA THR A 133 7.88 -5.92 11.24
C THR A 133 6.95 -5.19 12.21
N LEU A 134 6.96 -3.85 12.19
CA LEU A 134 6.02 -3.08 13.01
C LEU A 134 4.58 -3.21 12.51
N LYS A 135 4.38 -3.24 11.19
CA LYS A 135 3.06 -3.30 10.58
C LYS A 135 2.38 -4.67 10.69
N PHE A 136 3.13 -5.75 10.54
CA PHE A 136 2.58 -7.10 10.43
C PHE A 136 3.14 -8.08 11.46
N GLY A 137 4.23 -7.75 12.16
CA GLY A 137 4.95 -8.69 13.02
C GLY A 137 4.23 -9.09 14.30
N ASN A 138 3.12 -8.45 14.64
CA ASN A 138 2.25 -8.82 15.76
C ASN A 138 0.91 -9.41 15.29
N ASP A 139 0.71 -9.59 13.98
CA ASP A 139 -0.53 -10.11 13.41
C ASP A 139 -0.42 -11.62 13.19
N PHE A 140 -1.03 -12.38 14.11
CA PHE A 140 -1.08 -13.83 14.12
C PHE A 140 -2.52 -14.34 14.19
N SER A 141 -2.69 -15.62 13.83
CA SER A 141 -3.91 -16.38 14.06
C SER A 141 -4.39 -16.27 15.51
N LEU A 142 -5.67 -16.54 15.75
CA LEU A 142 -6.24 -16.55 17.12
C LEU A 142 -5.51 -17.54 18.06
N SER A 143 -5.02 -18.65 17.51
CA SER A 143 -4.18 -19.63 18.21
C SER A 143 -2.77 -19.11 18.49
N GLY A 144 -2.30 -18.11 17.74
CA GLY A 144 -0.96 -17.53 17.83
C GLY A 144 0.13 -18.42 17.20
N ASP A 145 -0.24 -19.41 16.39
CA ASP A 145 0.68 -20.38 15.79
C ASP A 145 1.11 -20.02 14.35
N GLN A 146 0.36 -19.14 13.69
CA GLN A 146 0.60 -18.79 12.29
C GLN A 146 0.53 -17.28 12.10
N GLN A 147 1.52 -16.70 11.42
CA GLN A 147 1.46 -15.30 11.01
C GLN A 147 0.35 -15.10 9.97
N SER A 148 -0.36 -13.98 10.09
CA SER A 148 -1.50 -13.64 9.23
C SER A 148 -1.08 -13.17 7.83
N TRP A 149 0.14 -12.66 7.68
CA TRP A 149 0.64 -12.06 6.45
C TRP A 149 1.94 -12.70 5.97
N LEU A 150 2.06 -12.85 4.65
CA LEU A 150 3.27 -13.28 3.95
C LEU A 150 3.82 -12.07 3.19
N VAL A 151 4.96 -11.54 3.61
CA VAL A 151 5.54 -10.30 3.07
C VAL A 151 7.07 -10.29 3.23
N PRO A 152 7.84 -9.70 2.29
CA PRO A 152 7.41 -9.25 0.96
C PRO A 152 7.21 -10.42 -0.02
N GLN A 153 6.18 -10.31 -0.86
CA GLN A 153 5.96 -11.14 -2.05
C GLN A 153 6.19 -10.30 -3.31
N ASN A 154 6.51 -10.95 -4.43
CA ASN A 154 6.74 -10.27 -5.72
C ASN A 154 7.74 -9.10 -5.65
N TRP A 155 8.75 -9.23 -4.78
CA TRP A 155 9.76 -8.20 -4.58
C TRP A 155 10.48 -7.86 -5.88
N ARG A 156 10.52 -6.58 -6.21
CA ARG A 156 11.26 -6.05 -7.35
C ARG A 156 11.65 -4.60 -7.12
N GLN A 157 12.70 -4.16 -7.80
CA GLN A 157 12.99 -2.74 -7.93
C GLN A 157 11.99 -2.13 -8.91
N GLN A 158 11.40 -0.98 -8.55
CA GLN A 158 10.50 -0.26 -9.45
C GLN A 158 11.34 0.45 -10.52
N PRO A 159 11.12 0.14 -11.82
CA PRO A 159 11.78 0.86 -12.90
C PRO A 159 11.24 2.29 -12.99
N ASN A 160 11.99 3.17 -13.66
CA ASN A 160 11.59 4.57 -13.97
C ASN A 160 11.48 5.51 -12.76
N MET A 161 12.10 5.16 -11.63
CA MET A 161 12.23 6.05 -10.47
C MET A 161 13.61 6.71 -10.48
N PRO A 162 13.74 7.99 -10.06
CA PRO A 162 15.04 8.69 -10.01
C PRO A 162 15.97 8.16 -8.91
N CYS A 163 15.43 7.39 -7.96
CA CYS A 163 16.17 6.73 -6.88
C CYS A 163 15.76 5.25 -6.74
N LEU A 164 16.43 4.54 -5.84
CA LEU A 164 16.10 3.17 -5.50
C LEU A 164 14.70 3.08 -4.89
N ALA A 165 13.82 2.37 -5.57
CA ALA A 165 12.43 2.18 -5.15
C ALA A 165 12.10 0.69 -5.11
N ALA A 166 11.50 0.24 -4.01
CA ALA A 166 11.10 -1.14 -3.81
C ALA A 166 9.59 -1.29 -4.03
N ARG A 167 9.21 -2.30 -4.83
CA ARG A 167 7.85 -2.70 -5.14
C ARG A 167 7.65 -4.14 -4.67
N PHE A 168 6.59 -4.40 -3.91
CA PHE A 168 6.26 -5.73 -3.41
C PHE A 168 4.81 -5.77 -2.92
N ASP A 169 4.32 -6.97 -2.63
CA ASP A 169 3.00 -7.21 -2.06
C ASP A 169 3.11 -7.85 -0.66
N ALA A 170 2.13 -7.57 0.19
CA ALA A 170 1.80 -8.38 1.36
C ALA A 170 0.51 -9.16 1.03
N VAL A 171 0.56 -10.48 1.11
CA VAL A 171 -0.61 -11.34 0.86
C VAL A 171 -1.00 -12.03 2.17
N VAL A 172 -2.29 -12.21 2.40
CA VAL A 172 -2.73 -12.96 3.57
C VAL A 172 -2.31 -14.43 3.50
N ASN A 173 -2.00 -14.99 4.66
CA ASN A 173 -1.92 -16.44 4.83
C ASN A 173 -3.35 -17.00 4.78
N LYS A 174 -3.66 -17.76 3.72
CA LYS A 174 -4.99 -18.35 3.47
C LYS A 174 -5.45 -19.36 4.52
N ASN A 175 -4.54 -19.82 5.40
CA ASN A 175 -4.90 -20.63 6.56
C ASN A 175 -5.44 -19.80 7.74
N VAL A 176 -5.25 -18.47 7.71
CA VAL A 176 -5.65 -17.54 8.79
C VAL A 176 -6.79 -16.62 8.33
N TYR A 177 -6.67 -16.02 7.15
CA TYR A 177 -7.67 -15.11 6.57
C TYR A 177 -8.00 -15.48 5.13
N ASP A 178 -9.28 -15.33 4.75
CA ASP A 178 -9.77 -15.68 3.42
C ASP A 178 -9.36 -14.66 2.34
N ASP A 179 -9.19 -13.39 2.71
CA ASP A 179 -8.91 -12.29 1.79
C ASP A 179 -8.03 -11.20 2.41
N GLY A 180 -7.30 -10.50 1.54
CA GLY A 180 -6.46 -9.38 1.89
C GLY A 180 -5.18 -9.35 1.06
N MET A 181 -4.94 -8.20 0.44
CA MET A 181 -3.67 -7.94 -0.23
C MET A 181 -3.31 -6.48 -0.07
N VAL A 182 -2.03 -6.19 0.16
CA VAL A 182 -1.51 -4.84 0.22
C VAL A 182 -0.34 -4.70 -0.75
N SER A 183 -0.50 -3.86 -1.77
CA SER A 183 0.59 -3.56 -2.71
C SER A 183 1.35 -2.32 -2.27
N PHE A 184 2.67 -2.40 -2.16
CA PHE A 184 3.55 -1.34 -1.67
C PHE A 184 4.43 -0.75 -2.78
N LEU A 185 4.73 0.54 -2.67
CA LEU A 185 5.87 1.20 -3.31
C LEU A 185 6.56 2.07 -2.26
N ILE A 186 7.86 1.83 -2.04
CA ILE A 186 8.65 2.52 -1.02
C ILE A 186 9.94 3.05 -1.63
N PHE A 187 10.25 4.32 -1.38
CA PHE A 187 11.50 4.94 -1.83
C PHE A 187 11.93 6.11 -0.92
N PRO A 188 13.23 6.44 -0.89
CA PRO A 188 13.74 7.57 -0.13
C PRO A 188 13.38 8.91 -0.77
N LEU A 189 12.97 9.87 0.07
CA LEU A 189 12.82 11.28 -0.30
C LEU A 189 14.04 12.10 0.10
N SER A 190 14.69 11.68 1.18
CA SER A 190 15.88 12.30 1.76
C SER A 190 16.61 11.22 2.56
N ARG A 191 17.83 11.51 3.03
CA ARG A 191 18.64 10.62 3.88
C ARG A 191 17.85 9.95 5.03
N LYS A 192 16.86 10.63 5.59
CA LYS A 192 16.08 10.16 6.76
C LYS A 192 14.57 10.01 6.53
N HIS A 193 14.08 10.30 5.32
CA HIS A 193 12.65 10.28 5.01
C HIS A 193 12.35 9.22 3.95
N LEU A 194 11.37 8.36 4.22
CA LEU A 194 10.83 7.44 3.23
C LEU A 194 9.44 7.92 2.80
N LEU A 195 9.15 7.86 1.51
CA LEU A 195 7.78 7.82 1.06
C LEU A 195 7.32 6.37 1.04
N ILE A 196 6.25 6.07 1.76
CA ILE A 196 5.60 4.76 1.71
C ILE A 196 4.21 4.98 1.13
N THR A 197 3.99 4.42 -0.06
CA THR A 197 2.67 4.36 -0.68
C THR A 197 2.19 2.92 -0.70
N TYR A 198 0.94 2.68 -0.31
CA TYR A 198 0.35 1.36 -0.42
C TYR A 198 -1.13 1.40 -0.76
N CYS A 199 -1.59 0.35 -1.44
CA CYS A 199 -2.99 0.10 -1.74
C CYS A 199 -3.44 -1.18 -1.01
N VAL A 200 -4.44 -1.07 -0.16
CA VAL A 200 -5.09 -2.19 0.53
C VAL A 200 -6.31 -2.60 -0.29
N MET A 201 -6.31 -3.84 -0.78
CA MET A 201 -7.46 -4.45 -1.41
C MET A 201 -8.28 -5.18 -0.34
N SER A 202 -9.60 -4.97 -0.39
CA SER A 202 -10.56 -5.78 0.37
C SER A 202 -11.73 -6.20 -0.52
N ARG A 203 -12.20 -7.43 -0.38
CA ARG A 203 -13.39 -7.96 -1.05
C ARG A 203 -14.40 -8.38 0.00
N ILE A 204 -15.69 -8.27 -0.35
CA ILE A 204 -16.74 -8.73 0.56
C ILE A 204 -16.71 -10.25 0.70
N ASN A 205 -17.03 -10.73 1.89
CA ASN A 205 -17.20 -12.16 2.12
C ASN A 205 -18.31 -12.73 1.25
N VAL A 206 -18.16 -14.01 0.88
CA VAL A 206 -19.18 -14.73 0.11
C VAL A 206 -20.44 -14.90 0.97
N PHE A 207 -21.56 -14.36 0.50
CA PHE A 207 -22.88 -14.55 1.11
C PHE A 207 -23.75 -15.43 0.21
N THR A 208 -23.73 -16.75 0.45
CA THR A 208 -24.54 -17.72 -0.30
C THR A 208 -24.96 -18.90 0.57
N ASN A 209 -26.11 -19.50 0.23
CA ASN A 209 -26.63 -20.70 0.88
C ASN A 209 -26.15 -22.00 0.19
N LYS A 210 -25.26 -21.89 -0.80
CA LYS A 210 -24.69 -23.06 -1.50
C LYS A 210 -23.81 -23.87 -0.55
N ILE A 211 -23.93 -25.20 -0.65
CA ILE A 211 -23.09 -26.17 0.06
C ILE A 211 -22.45 -27.09 -1.00
N PRO A 212 -21.11 -27.17 -1.08
CA PRO A 212 -20.14 -26.39 -0.31
C PRO A 212 -20.19 -24.90 -0.66
N LYS A 213 -19.82 -24.06 0.30
CA LYS A 213 -19.71 -22.61 0.11
C LYS A 213 -18.48 -22.34 -0.79
N PRO A 214 -18.62 -21.59 -1.90
CA PRO A 214 -17.48 -21.24 -2.72
C PRO A 214 -16.54 -20.31 -1.97
N THR A 215 -15.26 -20.39 -2.31
CA THR A 215 -14.22 -19.47 -1.85
C THR A 215 -14.44 -18.08 -2.43
N ILE A 216 -13.82 -17.06 -1.84
CA ILE A 216 -13.91 -15.70 -2.35
C ILE A 216 -13.33 -15.57 -3.76
N ASP A 217 -12.29 -16.34 -4.08
CA ASP A 217 -11.62 -16.34 -5.38
C ASP A 217 -12.49 -16.98 -6.48
N GLU A 218 -13.36 -17.93 -6.11
CA GLU A 218 -14.39 -18.49 -7.01
C GLU A 218 -15.61 -17.58 -7.16
N TRP A 219 -15.78 -16.60 -6.26
CA TRP A 219 -16.94 -15.72 -6.21
C TRP A 219 -16.68 -14.36 -6.87
N ILE A 220 -15.53 -13.74 -6.60
CA ILE A 220 -15.20 -12.37 -6.99
C ILE A 220 -13.81 -12.32 -7.60
N ASP A 221 -13.74 -11.89 -8.87
CA ASP A 221 -12.47 -11.64 -9.56
C ASP A 221 -11.68 -10.56 -8.81
N GLN A 222 -10.46 -10.89 -8.38
CA GLN A 222 -9.55 -9.93 -7.75
C GLN A 222 -8.85 -9.02 -8.77
N MET A 223 -8.77 -9.42 -10.04
CA MET A 223 -7.96 -8.71 -11.04
C MET A 223 -8.28 -7.21 -11.18
N PRO A 224 -9.55 -6.77 -11.19
CA PRO A 224 -9.86 -5.33 -11.25
C PRO A 224 -9.24 -4.50 -10.12
N PHE A 225 -9.17 -5.05 -8.90
CA PHE A 225 -8.59 -4.36 -7.74
C PHE A 225 -7.05 -4.28 -7.87
N ILE A 226 -6.43 -5.37 -8.33
CA ILE A 226 -4.99 -5.45 -8.59
C ILE A 226 -4.59 -4.49 -9.71
N GLU A 227 -5.36 -4.46 -10.80
CA GLU A 227 -5.14 -3.57 -11.94
C GLU A 227 -5.19 -2.10 -11.51
N LEU A 228 -6.18 -1.70 -10.70
CA LEU A 228 -6.24 -0.34 -10.18
C LEU A 228 -5.04 -0.01 -9.27
N SER A 229 -4.72 -0.91 -8.33
CA SER A 229 -3.60 -0.73 -7.39
C SER A 229 -2.26 -0.58 -8.14
N ASN A 230 -2.04 -1.38 -9.18
CA ASN A 230 -0.86 -1.25 -10.04
C ASN A 230 -0.85 0.06 -10.81
N ARG A 231 -1.97 0.44 -11.45
CA ARG A 231 -2.03 1.71 -12.21
C ARG A 231 -1.79 2.94 -11.33
N VAL A 232 -2.34 2.96 -10.12
CA VAL A 232 -2.12 4.05 -9.16
C VAL A 232 -0.65 4.15 -8.76
N LEU A 233 -0.03 3.02 -8.47
CA LEU A 233 1.35 2.98 -7.97
C LEU A 233 2.39 3.15 -9.09
N ASP A 234 2.10 2.66 -10.29
CA ASP A 234 2.91 2.90 -11.51
C ASP A 234 2.70 4.33 -12.05
N GLY A 235 1.60 4.99 -11.69
CA GLY A 235 1.29 6.37 -12.05
C GLY A 235 1.98 7.43 -11.19
N LEU A 236 2.86 7.01 -10.27
CA LEU A 236 3.69 7.91 -9.46
C LEU A 236 4.87 8.41 -10.30
N GLU A 237 4.96 9.73 -10.48
CA GLU A 237 6.09 10.40 -11.12
C GLU A 237 6.86 11.18 -10.04
N VAL A 238 8.20 11.11 -10.05
CA VAL A 238 9.05 11.76 -9.03
C VAL A 238 10.20 12.51 -9.69
N THR A 239 10.42 13.73 -9.24
CA THR A 239 11.58 14.57 -9.59
C THR A 239 12.29 14.98 -8.31
N LEU A 240 13.50 14.48 -8.08
CA LEU A 240 14.28 14.77 -6.87
C LEU A 240 14.83 16.20 -6.88
N SER A 241 14.82 16.84 -5.71
CA SER A 241 15.52 18.10 -5.50
C SER A 241 17.04 17.94 -5.63
N SER A 242 17.76 19.04 -5.86
CA SER A 242 19.23 19.04 -5.88
C SER A 242 19.83 18.54 -4.57
N GLN A 243 19.20 18.84 -3.43
CA GLN A 243 19.60 18.31 -2.14
C GLN A 243 19.43 16.79 -2.08
N ALA A 244 18.28 16.25 -2.48
CA ALA A 244 18.03 14.81 -2.47
C ALA A 244 18.98 14.06 -3.41
N GLN A 245 19.31 14.64 -4.56
CA GLN A 245 20.30 14.09 -5.50
C GLN A 245 21.70 14.03 -4.87
N SER A 246 22.13 15.09 -4.18
CA SER A 246 23.42 15.10 -3.46
C SER A 246 23.45 14.04 -2.34
N GLU A 247 22.36 13.91 -1.57
CA GLU A 247 22.22 12.88 -0.54
C GLU A 247 22.23 11.46 -1.14
N GLN A 248 21.68 11.29 -2.34
CA GLN A 248 21.71 10.04 -3.09
C GLN A 248 23.12 9.69 -3.55
N GLU A 249 23.86 10.64 -4.11
CA GLU A 249 25.26 10.44 -4.50
C GLU A 249 26.13 10.06 -3.30
N GLU A 250 25.91 10.70 -2.15
CA GLU A 250 26.58 10.37 -0.89
C GLU A 250 26.23 8.95 -0.42
N GLY A 251 24.94 8.58 -0.41
CA GLY A 251 24.47 7.27 0.05
C GLY A 251 24.92 6.10 -0.84
N LEU A 252 25.27 6.39 -2.09
CA LEU A 252 25.77 5.43 -3.08
C LEU A 252 27.30 5.46 -3.23
N ARG A 253 27.99 6.36 -2.50
CA ARG A 253 29.45 6.50 -2.56
C ARG A 253 30.11 5.23 -2.02
N ASP A 254 31.18 4.80 -2.69
CA ASP A 254 32.03 3.67 -2.30
C ASP A 254 31.29 2.31 -2.17
N LEU A 255 30.06 2.21 -2.68
CA LEU A 255 29.33 0.94 -2.75
C LEU A 255 29.67 0.19 -4.05
N GLU A 256 30.15 -1.04 -3.89
CA GLU A 256 30.30 -1.99 -5.00
C GLU A 256 28.95 -2.37 -5.61
N ASN A 257 27.93 -2.55 -4.77
CA ASN A 257 26.58 -2.90 -5.19
C ASN A 257 25.59 -1.80 -4.84
N LYS A 258 25.11 -1.10 -5.87
CA LYS A 258 24.15 0.01 -5.79
C LYS A 258 22.71 -0.40 -6.03
N PHE A 259 22.44 -1.70 -6.14
CA PHE A 259 21.10 -2.24 -6.41
C PHE A 259 20.48 -2.87 -5.17
N LEU A 260 19.15 -2.87 -5.15
CA LEU A 260 18.40 -3.69 -4.21
C LEU A 260 18.67 -5.17 -4.45
N VAL A 261 18.47 -6.00 -3.42
CA VAL A 261 18.53 -7.45 -3.57
C VAL A 261 17.52 -7.91 -4.62
N LYS A 262 17.95 -8.86 -5.46
CA LYS A 262 17.08 -9.44 -6.51
C LYS A 262 15.92 -10.22 -5.91
N GLN A 263 16.16 -10.86 -4.78
CA GLN A 263 15.18 -11.63 -4.03
C GLN A 263 15.27 -11.20 -2.57
N PHE A 264 14.14 -10.75 -2.03
CA PHE A 264 14.00 -10.44 -0.63
C PHE A 264 13.26 -11.60 0.04
N PRO A 265 13.87 -12.31 1.01
CA PRO A 265 13.22 -13.46 1.63
C PRO A 265 11.98 -13.02 2.41
N PRO A 266 10.85 -13.75 2.33
CA PRO A 266 9.69 -13.46 3.16
C PRO A 266 10.05 -13.44 4.65
N LEU A 267 9.57 -12.42 5.34
CA LEU A 267 9.78 -12.25 6.77
C LEU A 267 9.02 -13.33 7.54
N LYS A 268 9.69 -13.89 8.55
CA LYS A 268 9.14 -14.85 9.49
C LYS A 268 9.23 -14.24 10.87
N TRP A 269 8.09 -14.06 11.52
CA TRP A 269 8.03 -13.59 12.90
C TRP A 269 7.72 -14.76 13.83
N MET A 270 8.31 -14.73 15.02
CA MET A 270 7.97 -15.67 16.06
C MET A 270 6.80 -15.10 16.85
N SER A 271 5.81 -15.94 17.13
CA SER A 271 4.71 -15.58 18.02
C SER A 271 5.30 -15.11 19.36
N PRO A 272 4.85 -13.98 19.92
CA PRO A 272 5.24 -13.61 21.27
C PRO A 272 4.79 -14.75 22.20
N THR A 273 5.76 -15.46 22.78
CA THR A 273 5.52 -16.51 23.78
C THR A 273 4.54 -16.00 24.83
N LYS A 274 3.40 -16.69 24.96
CA LYS A 274 2.41 -16.45 26.02
C LYS A 274 2.99 -16.72 27.40
#